data_AF-M1YYC3-F1
#
_entry.id   AF-M1YYC3-F1
#
_cell.length_a   1.000
_cell.length_b   1.000
_cell.length_c   1.000
_cell.angle_alpha   90.00
_cell.angle_beta   90.00
_cell.angle_gamma   90.00
#
_symmetry.space_group_name_H-M   'P 1'
#
loop_
_entity.id
_entity.type
_entity.pdbx_description
1 polymer ?
#
loop_
_entity_poly.entity_id
_entity_poly.type
_entity_poly.pdbx_seq_one_letter_code
_entity_poly.pdbx_strand_id
1 'polypeptide(L)'
;MTDQTPDTTDTHSCIQCGAQVENLPTAIEYEGQDVHVFNPVVCRSCLLSICKTHSVECANCGGKIPPYTQVGVLKADNGERQYVHMTVACTTVGSAFHGYLGKGHLGDFVQVEAC
;
A
#
# COMPACT_ATOMS: atom_id res chain seq x y z
N MET A 1 -45.15 -0.33 -0.87
CA MET A 1 -44.42 -0.92 -2.01
C MET A 1 -44.12 0.19 -2.98
N THR A 2 -42.94 0.78 -2.88
CA THR A 2 -42.33 1.56 -3.97
C THR A 2 -40.83 1.41 -3.77
N ASP A 3 -40.35 0.41 -4.47
CA ASP A 3 -38.99 0.14 -4.86
C ASP A 3 -38.44 1.34 -5.64
N GLN A 4 -37.25 1.83 -5.27
CA GLN A 4 -36.39 2.67 -6.10
C GLN A 4 -35.05 2.93 -5.38
N THR A 5 -34.10 2.02 -5.59
CA THR A 5 -32.66 2.28 -5.45
C THR A 5 -32.16 2.93 -6.73
N PRO A 6 -31.49 4.10 -6.69
CA PRO A 6 -30.59 4.49 -7.76
C PRO A 6 -29.23 3.83 -7.47
N ASP A 7 -29.00 2.64 -8.01
CA ASP A 7 -27.66 2.05 -8.04
C ASP A 7 -26.84 2.82 -9.09
N THR A 8 -26.32 3.96 -8.66
CA THR A 8 -25.46 4.80 -9.49
C THR A 8 -24.13 4.07 -9.57
N THR A 9 -23.91 3.34 -10.66
CA THR A 9 -22.66 2.63 -10.91
C THR A 9 -21.59 3.68 -11.20
N ASP A 10 -20.97 4.22 -10.14
CA ASP A 10 -19.85 5.15 -10.26
C ASP A 10 -18.77 4.48 -11.11
N THR A 11 -18.61 4.99 -12.33
CA THR A 11 -17.75 4.37 -13.34
C THR A 11 -16.32 4.78 -13.07
N HIS A 12 -15.65 4.07 -12.18
CA HIS A 12 -14.25 4.34 -11.85
C HIS A 12 -13.33 3.89 -12.99
N SER A 13 -12.29 4.68 -13.29
CA SER A 13 -11.30 4.37 -14.32
C SER A 13 -9.92 4.25 -13.71
N CYS A 14 -9.17 3.23 -14.11
CA CYS A 14 -7.83 2.98 -13.64
C CYS A 14 -6.90 4.14 -14.04
N ILE A 15 -6.26 4.76 -13.06
CA ILE A 15 -5.33 5.88 -13.29
C ILE A 15 -4.03 5.48 -14.02
N GLN A 16 -3.80 4.18 -14.26
CA GLN A 16 -2.60 3.69 -14.96
C GLN A 16 -2.84 3.40 -16.43
N CYS A 17 -3.96 2.74 -16.76
CA CYS A 17 -4.23 2.29 -18.13
C CYS A 17 -5.57 2.78 -18.70
N GLY A 18 -6.38 3.51 -17.91
CA GLY A 18 -7.69 4.00 -18.32
C GLY A 18 -8.80 2.95 -18.36
N ALA A 19 -8.50 1.67 -18.09
CA ALA A 19 -9.50 0.62 -18.06
C ALA A 19 -10.55 0.85 -16.96
N GLN A 20 -11.79 0.46 -17.22
CA GLN A 20 -12.86 0.52 -16.22
C GLN A 20 -12.53 -0.35 -15.01
N VAL A 21 -12.81 0.17 -13.82
CA VAL A 21 -12.69 -0.52 -12.54
C VAL A 21 -14.08 -0.64 -11.96
N GLU A 22 -14.59 -1.88 -11.94
CA GLU A 22 -15.96 -2.17 -11.53
C GLU A 22 -16.13 -2.15 -10.01
N ASN A 23 -15.07 -2.46 -9.25
CA ASN A 23 -15.14 -2.61 -7.80
C ASN A 23 -13.98 -1.90 -7.11
N LEU A 24 -14.31 -1.13 -6.08
CA LEU A 24 -13.36 -0.58 -5.11
C LEU A 24 -13.61 -1.21 -3.73
N PRO A 25 -12.55 -1.50 -2.95
CA PRO A 25 -11.15 -1.36 -3.30
C PRO A 25 -10.76 -2.36 -4.39
N THR A 26 -9.74 -2.03 -5.17
CA THR A 26 -9.07 -3.08 -5.93
C THR A 26 -8.26 -3.94 -4.98
N ALA A 27 -8.60 -5.22 -4.92
CA ALA A 27 -7.97 -6.20 -4.06
C ALA A 27 -7.14 -7.21 -4.88
N ILE A 28 -5.93 -7.50 -4.42
CA ILE A 28 -5.10 -8.60 -4.92
C ILE A 28 -4.45 -9.35 -3.76
N GLU A 29 -4.08 -10.60 -4.01
CA GLU A 29 -3.07 -11.31 -3.23
C GLU A 29 -1.72 -11.17 -3.95
N TYR A 30 -0.68 -10.79 -3.21
CA TYR A 30 0.69 -10.66 -3.71
C TYR A 30 1.67 -11.26 -2.69
N GLU A 31 2.38 -12.32 -3.08
CA GLU A 31 3.32 -13.06 -2.21
C GLU A 31 2.72 -13.46 -0.84
N GLY A 32 1.46 -13.91 -0.84
CA GLY A 32 0.74 -14.31 0.37
C GLY A 32 0.23 -13.15 1.23
N GLN A 33 0.23 -11.92 0.70
CA GLN A 33 -0.27 -10.73 1.36
C GLN A 33 -1.49 -10.17 0.61
N ASP A 34 -2.56 -9.87 1.35
CA ASP A 34 -3.73 -9.18 0.82
C ASP A 34 -3.48 -7.68 0.72
N VAL A 35 -3.61 -7.12 -0.48
CA VAL A 35 -3.43 -5.69 -0.77
C VAL A 35 -4.76 -5.11 -1.23
N HIS A 36 -5.27 -4.12 -0.49
CA HIS A 36 -6.53 -3.43 -0.79
C HIS A 36 -6.28 -1.95 -1.05
N VAL A 37 -6.59 -1.48 -2.26
CA VAL A 37 -6.39 -0.09 -2.67
C VAL A 37 -7.72 0.57 -3.01
N PHE A 38 -8.15 1.51 -2.16
CA PHE A 38 -9.33 2.35 -2.38
C PHE A 38 -9.01 3.59 -3.23
N ASN A 39 -7.84 4.18 -3.00
CA ASN A 39 -7.33 5.34 -3.71
C ASN A 39 -5.80 5.24 -3.75
N PRO A 40 -5.13 5.39 -4.92
CA PRO A 40 -5.70 5.66 -6.25
C PRO A 40 -6.53 4.51 -6.82
N VAL A 41 -7.50 4.83 -7.68
CA VAL A 41 -8.24 3.84 -8.47
C VAL A 41 -7.29 3.17 -9.47
N VAL A 42 -6.93 1.92 -9.22
CA VAL A 42 -6.05 1.13 -10.10
C VAL A 42 -6.68 -0.22 -10.38
N CYS A 43 -6.70 -0.69 -11.63
CA CYS A 43 -7.24 -2.03 -11.92
C CYS A 43 -6.30 -3.13 -11.40
N ARG A 44 -6.83 -4.34 -11.26
CA ARG A 44 -6.11 -5.50 -10.70
C ARG A 44 -4.76 -5.77 -11.37
N SER A 45 -4.72 -5.72 -12.71
CA SER A 45 -3.49 -5.97 -13.47
C SER A 45 -2.43 -4.89 -13.24
N CYS A 46 -2.84 -3.62 -13.18
CA CYS A 46 -1.94 -2.50 -12.88
C CYS A 46 -1.43 -2.57 -11.45
N LEU A 47 -2.29 -2.90 -10.47
CA LEU A 47 -1.89 -3.06 -9.08
C LEU A 47 -0.84 -4.17 -8.93
N LEU A 48 -1.05 -5.32 -9.58
CA LEU A 48 -0.09 -6.42 -9.56
C LEU A 48 1.26 -6.01 -10.18
N SER A 49 1.24 -5.27 -11.29
CA SER A 49 2.46 -4.75 -11.93
C SER A 49 3.19 -3.74 -11.04
N ILE A 50 2.45 -2.88 -10.35
CA ILE A 50 2.99 -1.94 -9.37
C ILE A 50 3.67 -2.70 -8.24
N CYS A 51 3.04 -3.74 -7.68
CA CYS A 51 3.67 -4.57 -6.65
C CYS A 51 4.96 -5.22 -7.16
N LYS A 52 4.97 -5.82 -8.35
CA LYS A 52 6.18 -6.43 -8.92
C LYS A 52 7.34 -5.43 -9.10
N THR A 53 7.02 -4.19 -9.46
CA THR A 53 8.02 -3.19 -9.86
C THR A 53 8.51 -2.35 -8.68
N HIS A 54 7.65 -2.10 -7.70
CA HIS A 54 7.88 -1.10 -6.66
C HIS A 54 7.83 -1.66 -5.24
N SER A 55 7.67 -2.98 -5.06
CA SER A 55 7.83 -3.58 -3.73
C SER A 55 9.25 -3.39 -3.23
N VAL A 56 9.38 -2.98 -1.98
CA VAL A 56 10.67 -2.85 -1.30
C VAL A 56 10.92 -4.08 -0.45
N GLU A 57 12.18 -4.31 -0.06
CA GLU A 57 12.52 -5.41 0.84
C GLU A 57 12.41 -4.95 2.29
N CYS A 58 11.83 -5.81 3.14
CA CYS A 58 11.79 -5.59 4.58
C CYS A 58 13.17 -5.79 5.18
N ALA A 59 13.73 -4.74 5.79
CA ALA A 59 15.05 -4.79 6.42
C ALA A 59 15.14 -5.79 7.59
N ASN A 60 14.00 -6.25 8.13
CA ASN A 60 13.96 -7.19 9.25
C ASN A 60 13.82 -8.66 8.83
N CYS A 61 12.93 -8.97 7.88
CA CYS A 61 12.64 -10.36 7.51
C CYS A 61 13.03 -10.74 6.07
N GLY A 62 13.49 -9.79 5.25
CA GLY A 62 13.82 -10.00 3.84
C GLY A 62 12.62 -10.20 2.90
N GLY A 63 11.39 -10.24 3.44
CA GLY A 63 10.18 -10.36 2.64
C GLY A 63 9.86 -9.07 1.86
N LYS A 64 9.07 -9.20 0.78
CA LYS A 64 8.61 -8.02 0.01
C LYS A 64 7.53 -7.26 0.76
N ILE A 65 7.61 -5.92 0.69
CA ILE A 65 6.60 -4.99 1.16
C ILE A 65 5.97 -4.33 -0.07
N PRO A 66 4.71 -4.65 -0.40
CA PRO A 66 4.07 -4.08 -1.56
C PRO A 66 3.78 -2.59 -1.37
N PRO A 67 3.69 -1.82 -2.45
CA PRO A 67 3.14 -0.47 -2.39
C PRO A 67 1.73 -0.50 -1.82
N TYR A 68 1.31 0.65 -1.29
CA TYR A 68 0.01 0.89 -0.69
C TYR A 68 -0.21 0.17 0.65
N THR A 69 0.86 -0.27 1.31
CA THR A 69 0.83 -0.80 2.68
C THR A 69 1.41 0.17 3.69
N GLN A 70 1.01 0.00 4.94
CA GLN A 70 1.64 0.67 6.08
C GLN A 70 3.01 0.04 6.37
N VAL A 71 4.01 0.89 6.59
CA VAL A 71 5.39 0.46 6.86
C VAL A 71 5.96 1.21 8.06
N GLY A 72 6.81 0.52 8.82
CA GLY A 72 7.73 1.18 9.73
C GLY A 72 8.94 1.70 8.95
N VAL A 73 9.49 2.83 9.38
CA VAL A 73 10.69 3.42 8.77
C VAL A 73 11.84 3.40 9.78
N LEU A 74 12.97 2.83 9.38
CA LEU A 74 14.23 2.87 10.12
C LEU A 74 15.18 3.85 9.43
N LYS A 75 15.99 4.55 10.21
CA LYS A 75 17.10 5.36 9.68
C LYS A 75 18.37 4.52 9.78
N ALA A 76 18.96 4.19 8.64
CA ALA A 76 20.25 3.52 8.59
C ALA A 76 21.39 4.48 8.96
N ASP A 77 22.53 3.94 9.38
CA ASP A 77 23.70 4.72 9.84
C ASP A 77 24.26 5.67 8.75
N ASN A 78 24.00 5.37 7.47
CA ASN A 78 24.35 6.21 6.33
C ASN A 78 23.32 7.31 6.02
N GLY A 79 22.25 7.41 6.81
CA GLY A 79 21.15 8.36 6.62
C GLY A 79 20.05 7.91 5.66
N GLU A 80 20.18 6.72 5.05
CA GLU A 80 19.13 6.16 4.19
C GLU A 80 17.94 5.65 5.01
N ARG A 81 16.79 5.56 4.35
CA ARG A 81 15.56 5.03 4.95
C ARG A 81 15.41 3.57 4.59
N GLN A 82 15.23 2.73 5.60
CA GLN A 82 14.89 1.33 5.45
C GLN A 82 13.44 1.11 5.87
N TYR A 83 12.79 0.13 5.27
CA TYR A 83 11.38 -0.16 5.49
C TYR A 83 11.22 -1.50 6.19
N VAL A 84 10.27 -1.59 7.11
CA VAL A 84 9.93 -2.84 7.81
C VAL A 84 8.43 -3.08 7.76
N HIS A 85 8.03 -4.35 7.66
CA HIS A 85 6.61 -4.72 7.79
C HIS A 85 6.09 -4.31 9.16
N MET A 86 4.87 -3.76 9.20
CA MET A 86 4.16 -3.51 10.46
C MET A 86 3.36 -4.75 10.88
N THR A 87 4.06 -5.84 11.24
CA THR A 87 3.44 -7.09 11.69
C THR A 87 4.02 -7.54 13.02
N VAL A 88 3.29 -8.39 13.74
CA VAL A 88 3.74 -8.98 15.01
C VAL A 88 5.02 -9.83 14.89
N ALA A 89 5.35 -10.28 13.68
CA ALA A 89 6.59 -11.03 13.40
C ALA A 89 7.80 -10.10 13.16
N CYS A 90 7.55 -8.84 12.78
CA CYS A 90 8.59 -7.83 12.63
C CYS A 90 8.58 -6.89 13.85
N THR A 91 9.11 -7.40 14.96
CA THR A 91 9.12 -6.74 16.28
C THR A 91 10.25 -5.73 16.47
N THR A 92 11.16 -5.61 15.49
CA THR A 92 12.26 -4.64 15.51
C THR A 92 11.67 -3.25 15.38
N VAL A 93 11.34 -2.70 16.54
CA VAL A 93 10.79 -1.38 16.85
C VAL A 93 10.69 -0.52 15.60
N GLY A 94 9.50 -0.47 15.00
CA GLY A 94 9.13 0.60 14.08
C GLY A 94 9.35 1.89 14.86
N SER A 95 10.55 2.43 14.73
CA SER A 95 11.07 3.43 15.64
C SER A 95 10.37 4.71 15.24
N ALA A 96 9.37 5.16 15.99
CA ALA A 96 8.78 6.51 15.93
C ALA A 96 8.20 7.01 14.56
N PHE A 97 8.29 6.25 13.47
CA PHE A 97 7.94 6.70 12.12
C PHE A 97 7.06 5.68 11.39
N HIS A 98 5.84 6.09 11.07
CA HIS A 98 4.88 5.34 10.25
C HIS A 98 4.55 6.15 8.99
N GLY A 99 4.45 5.48 7.84
CA GLY A 99 4.12 6.14 6.57
C GLY A 99 3.41 5.21 5.59
N TYR A 100 2.88 5.80 4.52
CA TYR A 100 2.25 5.06 3.42
C TYR A 100 3.22 4.97 2.25
N LEU A 101 3.57 3.74 1.85
CA LEU A 101 4.45 3.54 0.71
C LEU A 101 3.64 3.71 -0.59
N GLY A 102 3.80 4.82 -1.30
CA GLY A 102 3.39 4.93 -2.71
C GLY A 102 4.40 4.27 -3.65
N LYS A 103 4.13 4.23 -4.96
CA LYS A 103 4.97 3.66 -6.04
C LYS A 103 6.49 3.93 -5.90
N GLY A 104 7.18 3.16 -5.07
CA GLY A 104 8.60 3.34 -4.74
C GLY A 104 8.95 4.61 -3.95
N HIS A 105 7.97 5.38 -3.46
CA HIS A 105 8.19 6.63 -2.74
C HIS A 105 7.25 6.75 -1.54
N LEU A 106 7.79 7.15 -0.39
CA LEU A 106 7.00 7.40 0.82
C LEU A 106 6.14 8.67 0.64
N GLY A 107 4.82 8.55 0.74
CA GLY A 107 3.89 9.69 0.80
C GLY A 107 3.48 9.99 2.25
N ASP A 108 3.13 11.27 2.51
CA ASP A 108 2.64 11.85 3.79
C ASP A 108 3.03 11.08 5.06
N PHE A 109 4.22 11.37 5.58
CA PHE A 109 4.67 10.77 6.84
C PHE A 109 4.36 11.70 8.03
N VAL A 110 3.93 11.10 9.14
CA VAL A 110 3.79 11.77 10.43
C VAL A 110 4.91 11.23 11.33
N GLN A 111 5.80 12.11 11.78
CA GLN A 111 6.73 11.83 12.86
C GLN A 111 5.93 11.78 14.17
N VAL A 112 5.93 10.64 14.85
CA VAL A 112 5.41 10.56 16.21
C VAL A 112 6.62 10.53 17.13
N GLU A 113 7.00 11.70 17.67
CA GLU A 113 7.94 11.74 18.77
C GLU A 113 7.33 11.00 19.96
N ALA A 114 7.94 9.89 20.36
CA ALA A 114 7.65 9.26 21.63
C ALA A 114 8.35 10.08 22.73
N CYS A 115 7.57 10.75 23.57
CA CYS A 115 8.03 11.31 24.85
C CYS A 115 8.09 10.22 25.92
#